data_AF-A0A5D2XWU5-F1
#
_entry.id   AF-A0A5D2XWU5-F1
#
_cell.length_a   1.000
_cell.length_b   1.000
_cell.length_c   1.000
_cell.angle_alpha   90.00
_cell.angle_beta   90.00
_cell.angle_gamma   90.00
#
_symmetry.space_group_name_H-M   'P 1'
#
loop_
_entity.id
_entity.type
_entity.pdbx_description
1 polymer ?
#
loop_
_entity_poly.entity_id
_entity_poly.type
_entity_poly.pdbx_seq_one_letter_code
_entity_poly.pdbx_strand_id
1 'polypeptide(L)'
;GQPFRFLARWTQHQDFPNIVRNSWNYSGDMHNSLNQRTASLKVWNKNVYGHIGIRKQKQMKYLSSIQMKLEISYSYSLAQKEMNIREKLENVLSHKELLWKQKSRCDWLKLGDRNTKFFHNRAMHKRKINR
;
A
#
# COMPACT_ATOMS: atom_id res chain seq x y z
N GLY A 1 16.94 7.36 7.52
CA GLY A 1 15.51 7.01 7.65
C GLY A 1 14.89 6.78 6.28
N GLN A 2 13.82 5.99 6.18
CA GLN A 2 13.16 5.75 4.89
C GLN A 2 12.55 7.06 4.35
N PRO A 3 12.83 7.47 3.10
CA PRO A 3 12.31 8.72 2.55
C PRO A 3 10.79 8.65 2.47
N PHE A 4 10.14 9.82 2.64
CA PHE A 4 8.69 9.94 2.49
C PHE A 4 8.27 9.52 1.09
N ARG A 5 7.21 8.72 1.00
CA ARG A 5 6.62 8.28 -0.27
C ARG A 5 5.12 8.44 -0.19
N PHE A 6 4.58 9.14 -1.16
CA PHE A 6 3.15 9.19 -1.39
C PHE A 6 2.62 7.78 -1.67
N LEU A 7 1.46 7.43 -1.11
CA LEU A 7 0.80 6.16 -1.37
C LEU A 7 -0.45 6.42 -2.22
N ALA A 8 -0.57 5.76 -3.37
CA ALA A 8 -1.71 5.93 -4.26
C ALA A 8 -3.06 5.64 -3.58
N ARG A 9 -3.07 4.85 -2.50
CA ARG A 9 -4.28 4.58 -1.74
C ARG A 9 -4.83 5.80 -0.99
N TRP A 10 -3.98 6.77 -0.67
CA TRP A 10 -4.41 7.94 0.08
C TRP A 10 -5.52 8.70 -0.64
N THR A 11 -5.47 8.78 -1.97
CA THR A 11 -6.51 9.46 -2.76
C THR A 11 -7.85 8.73 -2.77
N GLN A 12 -7.91 7.47 -2.34
CA GLN A 12 -9.16 6.73 -2.17
C GLN A 12 -9.83 7.00 -0.81
N HIS A 13 -9.12 7.64 0.13
CA HIS A 13 -9.68 7.96 1.44
C HIS A 13 -10.43 9.29 1.40
N GLN A 14 -11.68 9.29 1.88
CA GLN A 14 -12.55 10.46 1.86
C GLN A 14 -11.94 11.68 2.57
N ASP A 15 -11.27 11.47 3.70
CA ASP A 15 -10.63 12.57 4.46
C ASP A 15 -9.27 13.03 3.92
N PHE A 16 -8.69 12.35 2.93
CA PHE A 16 -7.35 12.71 2.46
C PHE A 16 -7.26 14.15 1.91
N PRO A 17 -8.21 14.65 1.09
CA PRO A 17 -8.20 16.05 0.65
C PRO A 17 -8.21 17.04 1.81
N ASN A 18 -9.00 16.76 2.84
CA ASN A 18 -9.12 17.62 4.04
C ASN A 18 -7.81 17.66 4.82
N ILE A 19 -7.18 16.49 5.03
CA ILE A 19 -5.87 16.39 5.69
C ILE A 19 -4.81 17.16 4.92
N VAL A 20 -4.78 17.03 3.58
CA VAL A 20 -3.79 17.73 2.74
C VAL A 20 -4.00 19.24 2.81
N ARG A 21 -5.25 19.71 2.77
CA ARG A 21 -5.58 21.13 2.86
C ARG A 21 -5.23 21.71 4.23
N ASN A 22 -5.60 21.02 5.31
CA ASN A 22 -5.38 21.49 6.67
C ASN A 22 -3.91 21.41 7.11
N SER A 23 -3.12 20.52 6.49
CA SER A 23 -1.67 20.44 6.74
C SER A 23 -0.84 21.42 5.91
N TRP A 24 -1.49 22.24 5.07
CA TRP A 24 -0.81 23.25 4.28
C TRP A 24 -0.86 24.61 4.97
N ASN A 25 0.22 24.96 5.67
CA ASN A 25 0.42 26.30 6.22
C ASN A 25 1.74 26.87 5.69
N TYR A 26 1.66 27.73 4.68
CA TYR A 26 2.82 28.37 4.09
C TYR A 26 3.13 29.68 4.81
N SER A 27 4.29 29.73 5.47
CA SER A 27 4.75 30.89 6.25
C SER A 27 5.98 31.58 5.64
N GLY A 28 6.16 31.51 4.32
CA GLY A 28 7.33 32.07 3.62
C GLY A 28 8.48 31.07 3.44
N ASP A 29 8.60 30.05 4.29
CA ASP A 29 9.62 29.00 4.19
C ASP A 29 9.04 27.69 3.64
N MET A 30 9.36 27.40 2.39
CA MET A 30 8.89 26.19 1.71
C MET A 30 9.45 24.90 2.32
N HIS A 31 10.68 24.91 2.85
CA HIS A 31 11.28 23.71 3.44
C HIS A 31 10.54 23.31 4.72
N ASN A 32 10.29 24.28 5.60
CA ASN A 32 9.57 24.05 6.85
C ASN A 32 8.11 23.65 6.62
N SER A 33 7.40 24.30 5.69
CA SER A 33 6.03 23.92 5.34
C SER A 33 5.95 22.48 4.78
N LEU A 34 6.91 22.07 3.94
CA LEU A 34 6.97 20.70 3.43
C LEU A 34 7.27 19.68 4.53
N ASN A 35 8.15 20.00 5.48
CA ASN A 35 8.47 19.12 6.61
C ASN A 35 7.26 18.93 7.54
N GLN A 36 6.57 20.01 7.90
CA GLN A 36 5.36 19.94 8.73
C GLN A 36 4.27 19.10 8.05
N ARG A 37 4.00 19.34 6.77
CA ARG A 37 3.05 18.54 5.99
C ARG A 37 3.44 17.07 5.96
N THR A 38 4.72 16.78 5.74
CA THR A 38 5.26 15.42 5.72
C THR A 38 5.07 14.73 7.07
N ALA A 39 5.25 15.44 8.18
CA ALA A 39 5.01 14.92 9.52
C ALA A 39 3.52 14.61 9.75
N SER A 40 2.62 15.55 9.42
CA SER A 40 1.17 15.35 9.56
C SER A 40 0.66 14.18 8.72
N LEU A 41 1.14 14.04 7.48
CA LEU A 41 0.78 12.91 6.62
C LEU A 41 1.29 11.57 7.15
N LYS A 42 2.48 11.53 7.77
CA LYS A 42 3.00 10.31 8.41
C LYS A 42 2.14 9.90 9.61
N VAL A 43 1.73 10.86 10.44
CA VAL A 43 0.85 10.61 11.60
C VAL A 43 -0.51 10.11 11.12
N TRP A 44 -1.13 10.81 10.18
CA TRP A 44 -2.41 10.41 9.60
C TRP A 44 -2.35 9.02 8.96
N ASN A 45 -1.32 8.73 8.16
CA ASN A 45 -1.15 7.41 7.56
C ASN A 45 -1.00 6.30 8.61
N LYS A 46 -0.31 6.57 9.73
CA LYS A 46 -0.20 5.62 10.85
C LYS A 46 -1.55 5.43 11.56
N ASN A 47 -2.36 6.48 11.69
CA ASN A 47 -3.67 6.40 12.36
C ASN A 47 -4.71 5.67 11.50
N VAL A 48 -4.78 5.98 10.20
CA VAL A 48 -5.77 5.40 9.28
C VAL A 48 -5.39 3.98 8.86
N TYR A 49 -4.16 3.81 8.39
CA TYR A 49 -3.72 2.54 7.80
C TYR A 49 -2.91 1.71 8.79
N GLY A 50 -2.11 2.35 9.64
CA GLY A 50 -1.25 1.69 10.62
C GLY A 50 -0.29 0.70 9.97
N HIS A 51 0.18 -0.26 10.77
CA HIS A 51 1.06 -1.31 10.26
C HIS A 51 0.23 -2.39 9.58
N ILE A 52 0.20 -2.34 8.25
CA ILE A 52 -0.63 -3.22 7.42
C ILE A 52 -0.28 -4.70 7.57
N GLY A 53 0.99 -5.02 7.88
CA GLY A 53 1.43 -6.37 8.22
C GLY A 53 0.78 -6.88 9.50
N ILE A 54 0.76 -6.05 10.55
CA ILE A 54 0.16 -6.39 11.85
C ILE A 54 -1.36 -6.55 11.69
N ARG A 55 -2.03 -5.67 10.94
CA ARG A 55 -3.48 -5.79 10.67
C ARG A 55 -3.82 -7.10 9.95
N LYS A 56 -3.06 -7.46 8.90
CA LYS A 56 -3.23 -8.76 8.21
C LYS A 56 -3.10 -9.91 9.21
N GLN A 57 -2.03 -9.93 10.00
CA GLN A 57 -1.76 -11.04 10.93
C GLN A 57 -2.85 -11.15 12.01
N LYS A 58 -3.33 -10.03 12.56
CA LYS A 58 -4.45 -10.01 13.51
C LYS A 58 -5.73 -10.58 12.90
N GLN A 59 -6.08 -10.17 11.68
CA GLN A 59 -7.28 -10.66 11.01
C GLN A 59 -7.18 -12.14 10.64
N MET A 60 -6.03 -12.62 10.19
CA MET A 60 -5.80 -14.04 9.95
C MET A 60 -5.99 -14.87 11.23
N LYS A 61 -5.42 -14.44 12.35
CA LYS A 61 -5.59 -15.12 13.65
C LYS A 61 -7.06 -15.15 14.09
N TYR A 62 -7.78 -14.05 13.89
CA TYR A 62 -9.19 -13.98 14.25
C TYR A 62 -10.06 -14.82 13.31
N LEU A 63 -9.73 -14.88 12.03
CA LEU A 63 -10.40 -15.76 11.07
C LEU A 63 -10.22 -17.23 11.46
N SER A 64 -9.00 -17.66 11.75
CA SER A 64 -8.71 -19.04 12.17
C SER A 64 -9.47 -19.42 13.45
N SER A 65 -9.58 -18.51 14.43
CA SER A 65 -10.31 -18.81 15.66
C SER A 65 -11.82 -18.89 15.47
N ILE A 66 -12.40 -18.14 14.53
CA ILE A 66 -13.82 -18.27 14.17
C ILE A 66 -14.05 -19.57 13.39
N GLN A 67 -13.17 -19.92 12.46
CA GLN A 67 -13.26 -21.17 11.70
C GLN A 67 -13.22 -22.40 12.61
N MET A 68 -12.29 -22.44 13.57
CA MET A 68 -12.25 -23.50 14.59
C MET A 68 -13.56 -23.61 15.39
N LYS A 69 -14.18 -22.47 15.74
CA LYS A 69 -15.47 -22.48 16.46
C LYS A 69 -16.61 -23.01 15.58
N LEU A 70 -16.63 -22.63 14.31
CA LEU A 70 -17.62 -23.08 13.33
C LEU A 70 -17.51 -24.57 13.02
N GLU A 71 -16.29 -25.14 13.02
CA GLU A 71 -16.05 -26.58 12.87
C GLU A 71 -16.64 -27.39 14.03
N ILE A 72 -16.54 -26.87 15.26
CA ILE A 72 -17.09 -27.52 16.45
C ILE A 72 -18.62 -27.37 16.50
N SER A 73 -19.12 -26.16 16.20
CA SER A 73 -20.55 -25.88 16.23
C SER A 73 -20.89 -24.75 15.27
N TYR A 74 -21.75 -25.07 14.30
CA TYR A 74 -22.24 -24.08 13.37
C TYR A 74 -23.12 -23.04 14.08
N SER A 75 -22.84 -21.76 13.82
CA SER A 75 -23.68 -20.65 14.26
C SER A 75 -23.74 -19.61 13.16
N TYR A 76 -24.96 -19.23 12.77
CA TYR A 76 -25.19 -18.17 11.78
C TYR A 76 -24.49 -16.86 12.16
N SER A 77 -24.51 -16.50 13.45
CA SER A 77 -23.82 -15.31 13.95
C SER A 77 -22.30 -15.35 13.78
N LEU A 78 -21.69 -16.55 13.88
CA LEU A 78 -20.26 -16.76 13.67
C LEU A 78 -19.93 -16.75 12.17
N ALA A 79 -20.78 -17.34 11.33
CA ALA A 79 -20.62 -17.28 9.88
C ALA A 79 -20.68 -15.83 9.35
N GLN A 80 -21.60 -15.01 9.85
CA GLN A 80 -21.66 -13.59 9.52
C GLN A 80 -20.40 -12.84 9.97
N LYS A 81 -19.87 -13.15 11.16
CA LYS A 81 -18.60 -12.58 11.63
C LYS A 81 -17.44 -13.02 10.74
N GLU A 82 -17.42 -14.27 10.29
CA GLU A 82 -16.40 -14.78 9.35
C GLU A 82 -16.40 -13.97 8.05
N MET A 83 -17.58 -13.78 7.44
CA MET A 83 -17.74 -12.96 6.23
C MET A 83 -17.18 -11.55 6.41
N ASN A 84 -17.53 -10.88 7.51
CA ASN A 84 -17.03 -9.54 7.82
C ASN A 84 -15.50 -9.50 7.99
N ILE A 85 -14.89 -10.55 8.52
CA ILE A 85 -13.42 -10.62 8.67
C ILE A 85 -12.76 -10.84 7.32
N ARG A 86 -13.33 -11.72 6.48
CA ARG A 86 -12.84 -11.97 5.12
C ARG A 86 -12.86 -10.69 4.29
N GLU A 87 -13.93 -9.91 4.35
CA GLU A 87 -14.02 -8.61 3.67
C GLU A 87 -12.94 -7.64 4.15
N LYS A 88 -12.74 -7.53 5.47
CA LYS A 88 -11.67 -6.68 6.02
C LYS A 88 -10.27 -7.16 5.60
N LEU A 89 -10.07 -8.47 5.48
CA LEU A 89 -8.81 -9.05 5.04
C LEU A 89 -8.55 -8.77 3.57
N GLU A 90 -9.57 -8.93 2.74
CA GLU A 90 -9.54 -8.60 1.31
C GLU A 90 -9.16 -7.14 1.10
N ASN A 91 -9.77 -6.25 1.90
CA ASN A 91 -9.40 -4.84 1.91
C ASN A 91 -7.89 -4.69 2.22
N VAL A 92 -7.39 -5.28 3.31
CA VAL A 92 -5.95 -5.24 3.65
C VAL A 92 -5.04 -5.80 2.54
N LEU A 93 -5.46 -6.83 1.82
CA LEU A 93 -4.71 -7.41 0.70
C LEU A 93 -4.70 -6.47 -0.52
N SER A 94 -5.84 -5.91 -0.89
CA SER A 94 -5.95 -4.85 -1.91
C SER A 94 -5.02 -3.67 -1.61
N HIS A 95 -4.90 -3.26 -0.34
CA HIS A 95 -3.95 -2.21 0.04
C HIS A 95 -2.52 -2.62 -0.28
N LYS A 96 -2.12 -3.85 0.10
CA LYS A 96 -0.78 -4.36 -0.15
C LYS A 96 -0.51 -4.45 -1.64
N GLU A 97 -1.45 -4.97 -2.41
CA GLU A 97 -1.33 -5.11 -3.86
C GLU A 97 -1.09 -3.75 -4.53
N LEU A 98 -1.85 -2.72 -4.16
CA LEU A 98 -1.66 -1.38 -4.69
C LEU A 98 -0.27 -0.81 -4.35
N LEU A 99 0.23 -1.05 -3.13
CA LEU A 99 1.58 -0.66 -2.73
C LEU A 99 2.65 -1.38 -3.57
N TRP A 100 2.46 -2.68 -3.82
CA TRP A 100 3.36 -3.47 -4.66
C TRP A 100 3.33 -3.01 -6.12
N LYS A 101 2.15 -2.72 -6.68
CA LYS A 101 2.00 -2.15 -8.03
C LYS A 101 2.73 -0.80 -8.16
N GLN A 102 2.53 0.09 -7.19
CA GLN A 102 3.20 1.39 -7.17
C GLN A 102 4.73 1.22 -7.08
N LYS A 103 5.21 0.34 -6.20
CA LYS A 103 6.64 0.05 -6.04
C LYS A 103 7.24 -0.53 -7.33
N SER A 104 6.58 -1.54 -7.92
CA SER A 104 6.99 -2.16 -9.18
C SER A 104 7.08 -1.14 -10.31
N ARG A 105 6.11 -0.22 -10.44
CA ARG A 105 6.17 0.86 -11.43
C ARG A 105 7.33 1.82 -11.19
N CYS A 106 7.58 2.21 -9.94
CA CYS A 106 8.75 3.05 -9.60
C CYS A 106 10.07 2.33 -9.91
N ASP A 107 10.16 1.04 -9.60
CA ASP A 107 11.35 0.23 -9.87
C ASP A 107 11.54 0.06 -11.39
N TRP A 108 10.46 -0.16 -12.15
CA TRP A 108 10.48 -0.18 -13.61
C TRP A 108 10.95 1.15 -14.20
N LEU A 109 10.46 2.30 -13.73
CA LEU A 109 10.93 3.60 -14.22
C LEU A 109 12.43 3.79 -13.95
N LYS A 110 12.92 3.39 -12.78
CA LYS A 110 14.35 3.49 -12.43
C LYS A 110 15.24 2.54 -13.21
N LEU A 111 14.76 1.33 -13.46
CA LEU A 111 15.52 0.27 -14.13
C LEU A 111 15.36 0.30 -15.65
N GLY A 112 14.24 0.76 -16.16
CA GLY A 112 13.93 0.86 -17.59
C GLY A 112 14.65 2.04 -18.25
N ASP A 113 14.76 3.17 -17.56
CA ASP A 113 15.53 4.34 -18.03
C ASP A 113 17.04 4.08 -18.02
N ARG A 114 17.50 3.20 -17.12
CA ARG A 114 18.82 2.58 -17.20
C ARG A 114 18.77 1.50 -18.26
N ASN A 115 18.89 1.90 -19.53
CA ASN A 115 19.07 1.06 -20.71
C ASN A 115 19.80 -0.25 -20.37
N THR A 116 19.05 -1.28 -19.92
CA THR A 116 19.70 -2.34 -19.17
C THR A 116 20.54 -3.13 -20.15
N LYS A 117 21.74 -3.52 -19.73
CA LYS A 117 22.59 -4.43 -20.51
C LYS A 117 21.80 -5.62 -21.03
N PHE A 118 20.78 -6.07 -20.30
CA PHE A 118 19.81 -7.09 -20.73
C PHE A 118 19.00 -6.70 -21.98
N PHE A 119 18.33 -5.55 -22.01
CA PHE A 119 17.56 -5.12 -23.18
C PHE A 119 18.47 -4.80 -24.38
N HIS A 120 19.63 -4.19 -24.13
CA HIS A 120 20.64 -3.99 -25.16
C HIS A 120 21.15 -5.31 -25.74
N ASN A 121 21.53 -6.27 -24.90
CA ASN A 121 21.99 -7.59 -25.35
C ASN A 121 20.91 -8.34 -26.11
N ARG A 122 19.65 -8.26 -25.67
CA ARG A 122 18.50 -8.88 -26.36
C ARG A 122 18.25 -8.24 -27.74
N ALA A 123 18.36 -6.92 -27.86
CA ALA A 123 18.24 -6.21 -29.14
C ALA A 123 19.40 -6.54 -30.08
N MET A 124 20.63 -6.61 -29.56
CA MET A 124 21.82 -7.01 -30.33
C MET A 124 21.73 -8.44 -30.83
N HIS A 125 21.23 -9.37 -30.01
CA HIS A 125 21.01 -10.75 -30.41
C HIS A 125 19.97 -10.87 -31.54
N LYS A 126 18.85 -10.13 -31.45
CA LYS A 126 17.86 -10.07 -32.55
C LYS A 126 18.43 -9.48 -33.84
N ARG A 127 19.27 -8.44 -33.76
CA ARG A 127 19.97 -7.89 -34.94
C ARG A 127 20.91 -8.89 -35.60
N LYS A 128 21.54 -9.78 -34.82
CA LYS A 128 22.42 -10.83 -35.34
C LYS A 128 21.65 -11.97 -36.00
N ILE A 129 20.44 -12.28 -35.52
CA ILE A 129 19.57 -13.31 -36.12
C ILE A 129 18.89 -12.80 -37.40
N ASN A 130 18.60 -11.50 -37.48
CA ASN A 130 17.95 -10.88 -38.64
C ASN A 130 18.96 -10.37 -39.70
N ARG A 131 20.22 -10.80 -39.62
CA ARG A 131 21.27 -10.60 -40.61
C ARG A 131 21.56 -11.93 -41.27
#